data_AF-A0A6B3W031-F1
#
_entry.id   AF-A0A6B3W031-F1
#
_cell.length_a   1.000
_cell.length_b   1.000
_cell.length_c   1.000
_cell.angle_alpha   90.00
_cell.angle_beta   90.00
_cell.angle_gamma   90.00
#
_symmetry.space_group_name_H-M   'P 1'
#
loop_
_entity.id
_entity.type
_entity.pdbx_description
1 polymer ?
#
loop_
_entity_poly.entity_id
_entity_poly.type
_entity_poly.pdbx_seq_one_letter_code
_entity_poly.pdbx_strand_id
1 'polypeptide(L)'
;MFSVKSKEGRGTGNHRPSYGKDSVPKGSYREVNGFPIKVKAGAQEKHILGTPNYKQELANGKNKSIFYGDNKKAQELLDKFAGKGTTVTKNKERVDFGEPIGKYYDHDTGEYIETTRGIIHYGKAGAHIVPSEPLKK
;
A
#
# COMPACT_ATOMS: atom_id res chain seq x y z
N MET A 1 -3.19 29.93 44.71
CA MET A 1 -3.28 28.65 43.97
C MET A 1 -3.13 28.93 42.49
N PHE A 2 -2.08 28.39 41.88
CA PHE A 2 -1.68 28.63 40.50
C PHE A 2 -2.63 27.92 39.54
N SER A 3 -3.24 28.65 38.60
CA SER A 3 -3.93 28.06 37.45
C SER A 3 -2.97 28.08 36.25
N VAL A 4 -2.28 26.97 36.04
CA VAL A 4 -1.44 26.76 34.85
C VAL A 4 -2.36 26.28 33.74
N LYS A 5 -2.74 27.19 32.82
CA LYS A 5 -3.26 26.79 31.51
C LYS A 5 -2.08 26.32 30.68
N SER A 6 -1.87 25.01 30.60
CA SER A 6 -0.95 24.40 29.64
C SER A 6 -1.51 24.63 28.23
N LYS A 7 -0.98 25.64 27.54
CA LYS A 7 -1.08 25.75 26.08
C LYS A 7 -0.16 24.67 25.51
N GLU A 8 -0.75 23.57 25.05
CA GLU A 8 0.00 22.59 24.28
C GLU A 8 0.39 23.21 22.93
N GLY A 9 1.70 23.31 22.72
CA GLY A 9 2.29 23.98 21.57
C GLY A 9 1.97 23.26 20.27
N ARG A 10 1.54 24.03 19.26
CA ARG A 10 1.51 23.58 17.87
C ARG A 10 2.95 23.40 17.37
N GLY A 11 3.47 22.19 17.49
CA GLY A 11 4.68 21.76 16.81
C GLY A 11 4.39 21.57 15.32
N THR A 12 4.84 22.50 14.48
CA THR A 12 4.88 22.32 13.02
C THR A 12 6.04 21.41 12.65
N GLY A 13 5.88 20.10 12.89
CA GLY A 13 6.65 19.08 12.21
C GLY A 13 5.90 18.69 10.93
N ASN A 14 6.59 18.46 9.82
CA ASN A 14 6.02 17.88 8.59
C ASN A 14 5.56 16.42 8.83
N HIS A 15 4.62 16.19 9.74
CA HIS A 15 4.09 14.87 10.04
C HIS A 15 3.03 14.53 9.00
N ARG A 16 3.42 13.73 8.00
CA ARG A 16 2.45 13.12 7.07
C ARG A 16 1.71 12.02 7.83
N PRO A 17 0.37 11.95 7.72
CA PRO A 17 -0.38 10.85 8.29
C PRO A 17 0.02 9.53 7.60
N SER A 18 -0.17 8.38 8.27
CA SER A 18 0.13 7.06 7.70
C SER A 18 -0.91 6.59 6.67
N TYR A 19 -2.11 7.15 6.70
CA TYR A 19 -3.21 6.84 5.78
C TYR A 19 -3.93 8.12 5.32
N GLY A 20 -4.80 7.99 4.32
CA GLY A 20 -5.51 9.08 3.67
C GLY A 20 -4.72 9.70 2.52
N LYS A 21 -5.37 10.55 1.73
CA LYS A 21 -4.77 11.17 0.53
C LYS A 21 -3.46 11.93 0.80
N ASP A 22 -3.33 12.53 1.98
CA ASP A 22 -2.17 13.35 2.37
C ASP A 22 -0.97 12.53 2.86
N SER A 23 -1.14 11.21 3.02
CA SER A 23 -0.05 10.27 3.31
C SER A 23 0.82 9.98 2.08
N VAL A 24 0.28 10.17 0.88
CA VAL A 24 1.01 9.93 -0.38
C VAL A 24 1.93 11.13 -0.66
N PRO A 25 3.24 10.91 -0.89
CA PRO A 25 4.17 12.00 -1.20
C PRO A 25 3.76 12.80 -2.41
N LYS A 26 3.57 14.13 -2.30
CA LYS A 26 3.23 14.99 -3.44
C LYS A 26 4.42 15.14 -4.40
N GLY A 27 4.15 15.11 -5.71
CA GLY A 27 5.16 15.30 -6.75
C GLY A 27 4.64 14.91 -8.14
N SER A 28 5.49 15.11 -9.15
CA SER A 28 5.29 14.50 -10.48
C SER A 28 5.60 13.01 -10.41
N TYR A 29 4.75 12.18 -11.01
CA TYR A 29 4.98 10.74 -11.08
C TYR A 29 5.21 10.34 -12.53
N ARG A 30 6.16 9.42 -12.74
CA ARG A 30 6.31 8.77 -14.06
C ARG A 30 5.08 7.89 -14.36
N GLU A 31 5.02 7.43 -15.61
CA GLU A 31 3.99 6.50 -16.04
C GLU A 31 4.57 5.14 -16.40
N VAL A 32 3.75 4.10 -16.27
CA VAL A 32 3.99 2.76 -16.80
C VAL A 32 2.74 2.36 -17.58
N ASN A 33 2.90 1.95 -18.84
CA ASN A 33 1.80 1.56 -19.73
C ASN A 33 0.69 2.63 -19.87
N GLY A 34 1.05 3.91 -19.77
CA GLY A 34 0.12 5.05 -19.82
C GLY A 34 -0.68 5.26 -18.53
N PHE A 35 -0.20 4.75 -17.40
CA PHE A 35 -0.80 4.96 -16.08
C PHE A 35 0.20 5.58 -15.10
N PRO A 36 -0.22 6.56 -14.28
CA PRO A 36 0.67 7.17 -13.29
C PRO A 36 1.03 6.18 -12.19
N ILE A 37 2.31 6.14 -11.80
CA ILE A 37 2.79 5.28 -10.69
C ILE A 37 2.58 5.92 -9.30
N LYS A 38 1.54 6.74 -9.17
CA LYS A 38 1.14 7.37 -7.90
C LYS A 38 0.36 6.37 -7.05
N VAL A 39 0.65 6.21 -5.77
CA VAL A 39 -0.19 5.39 -4.88
C VAL A 39 -1.63 5.91 -4.83
N LYS A 40 -2.59 5.04 -5.14
CA LYS A 40 -4.01 5.25 -4.90
C LYS A 40 -4.31 4.90 -3.44
N ALA A 41 -4.10 5.89 -2.55
CA ALA A 41 -4.15 5.75 -1.09
C ALA A 41 -5.27 4.82 -0.58
N GLY A 42 -6.54 5.15 -0.86
CA GLY A 42 -7.66 4.36 -0.38
C GLY A 42 -7.74 2.92 -0.92
N ALA A 43 -7.12 2.63 -2.06
CA ALA A 43 -7.02 1.25 -2.56
C ALA A 43 -5.88 0.48 -1.86
N GLN A 44 -4.73 1.12 -1.67
CA GLN A 44 -3.59 0.53 -0.96
C GLN A 44 -3.93 0.24 0.51
N GLU A 45 -4.63 1.16 1.17
CA GLU A 45 -5.00 1.05 2.58
C GLU A 45 -5.89 -0.16 2.88
N LYS A 46 -6.65 -0.67 1.89
CA LYS A 46 -7.38 -1.94 2.02
C LYS A 46 -6.48 -3.16 2.28
N HIS A 47 -5.18 -2.99 2.12
CA HIS A 47 -4.17 -4.01 2.38
C HIS A 47 -3.29 -3.66 3.59
N ILE A 48 -3.47 -2.51 4.25
CA ILE A 48 -2.62 -2.10 5.38
C ILE A 48 -3.38 -2.31 6.69
N LEU A 49 -2.84 -3.15 7.57
CA LEU A 49 -3.43 -3.45 8.89
C LEU A 49 -3.71 -2.17 9.68
N GLY A 50 -4.87 -2.14 10.34
CA GLY A 50 -5.24 -1.05 11.25
C GLY A 50 -5.82 0.20 10.58
N THR A 51 -5.71 0.35 9.26
CA THR A 51 -6.35 1.48 8.56
C THR A 51 -7.88 1.36 8.59
N PRO A 52 -8.62 2.49 8.50
CA PRO A 52 -10.08 2.46 8.40
C PRO A 52 -10.58 1.59 7.23
N ASN A 53 -9.90 1.67 6.07
CA ASN A 53 -10.26 0.90 4.87
C ASN A 53 -10.06 -0.61 5.06
N TYR A 54 -8.97 -1.04 5.71
CA TYR A 54 -8.76 -2.47 6.02
C TYR A 54 -9.79 -2.98 7.02
N LYS A 55 -10.04 -2.23 8.11
CA LYS A 55 -11.06 -2.56 9.11
C LYS A 55 -12.45 -2.71 8.48
N GLN A 56 -12.78 -1.87 7.50
CA GLN A 56 -14.04 -1.96 6.77
C GLN A 56 -14.12 -3.21 5.89
N GLU A 57 -13.05 -3.62 5.22
CA GLU A 57 -13.05 -4.88 4.45
C GLU A 57 -13.27 -6.09 5.39
N LEU A 58 -12.62 -6.10 6.56
CA LEU A 58 -12.86 -7.13 7.58
C LEU A 58 -14.31 -7.13 8.09
N ALA A 59 -14.87 -5.96 8.39
CA ALA A 59 -16.27 -5.84 8.82
C ALA A 59 -17.27 -6.33 7.74
N ASN A 60 -16.89 -6.25 6.47
CA ASN A 60 -17.64 -6.78 5.34
C ASN A 60 -17.36 -8.27 5.05
N GLY A 61 -16.66 -8.98 5.96
CA GLY A 61 -16.34 -10.40 5.80
C GLY A 61 -15.28 -10.68 4.72
N LYS A 62 -14.48 -9.68 4.33
CA LYS A 62 -13.46 -9.82 3.29
C LYS A 62 -12.06 -9.83 3.89
N ASN A 63 -11.43 -10.99 3.86
CA ASN A 63 -10.01 -11.10 4.13
C ASN A 63 -9.21 -10.57 2.93
N LYS A 64 -8.22 -9.72 3.22
CA LYS A 64 -7.34 -9.11 2.22
C LYS A 64 -5.93 -9.56 2.49
N SER A 65 -5.16 -9.78 1.44
CA SER A 65 -3.71 -9.86 1.57
C SER A 65 -3.17 -8.60 2.26
N ILE A 66 -2.20 -8.78 3.17
CA ILE A 66 -1.68 -7.75 4.07
C ILE A 66 -0.37 -7.22 3.51
N PHE A 67 -0.30 -5.94 3.21
CA PHE A 67 0.92 -5.21 2.84
C PHE A 67 1.63 -4.69 4.09
N TYR A 68 2.95 -4.82 4.14
CA TYR A 68 3.79 -4.29 5.21
C TYR A 68 4.22 -2.85 4.90
N GLY A 69 3.89 -1.93 5.81
CA GLY A 69 4.20 -0.51 5.69
C GLY A 69 2.95 0.34 5.43
N ASP A 70 3.17 1.53 4.90
CA ASP A 70 2.13 2.54 4.65
C ASP A 70 2.11 2.99 3.18
N ASN A 71 1.33 4.03 2.86
CA ASN A 71 1.29 4.59 1.52
C ASN A 71 2.64 5.18 1.07
N LYS A 72 3.49 5.63 2.00
CA LYS A 72 4.83 6.12 1.67
C LYS A 72 5.72 4.95 1.24
N LYS A 73 5.76 3.86 2.01
CA LYS A 73 6.49 2.64 1.62
C LYS A 73 5.97 2.05 0.31
N ALA A 74 4.65 2.04 0.11
CA ALA A 74 4.06 1.62 -1.16
C ALA A 74 4.54 2.49 -2.33
N GLN A 75 4.64 3.81 -2.14
CA GLN A 75 5.16 4.71 -3.18
C GLN A 75 6.63 4.42 -3.47
N GLU A 76 7.47 4.22 -2.45
CA GLU A 76 8.88 3.86 -2.61
C GLU A 76 9.06 2.56 -3.40
N LEU A 77 8.18 1.57 -3.18
CA LEU A 77 8.19 0.32 -3.95
C LEU A 77 7.72 0.54 -5.40
N LEU A 78 6.67 1.32 -5.64
CA LEU A 78 6.25 1.66 -7.00
C LEU A 78 7.37 2.38 -7.77
N ASP A 79 8.02 3.36 -7.14
CA ASP A 79 9.10 4.12 -7.76
C ASP A 79 10.24 3.21 -8.20
N LYS A 80 10.63 2.27 -7.33
CA LYS A 80 11.74 1.33 -7.57
C LYS A 80 11.40 0.20 -8.52
N PHE A 81 10.19 -0.34 -8.49
CA PHE A 81 9.87 -1.66 -9.08
C PHE A 81 8.84 -1.63 -10.21
N ALA A 82 7.99 -0.59 -10.31
CA ALA A 82 6.98 -0.54 -11.36
C ALA A 82 7.61 -0.55 -12.77
N GLY A 83 7.15 -1.45 -13.63
CA GLY A 83 7.65 -1.66 -14.99
C GLY A 83 8.87 -2.60 -15.09
N LYS A 84 9.25 -3.29 -14.01
CA LYS A 84 10.38 -4.25 -13.98
C LYS A 84 9.95 -5.71 -13.84
N GLY A 85 8.67 -5.97 -13.65
CA GLY A 85 8.10 -7.29 -13.46
C GLY A 85 7.54 -7.91 -14.74
N THR A 86 6.76 -8.97 -14.56
CA THR A 86 6.07 -9.67 -15.65
C THR A 86 4.68 -9.07 -15.85
N THR A 87 4.37 -8.66 -17.08
CA THR A 87 3.03 -8.20 -17.43
C THR A 87 2.03 -9.35 -17.29
N VAL A 88 0.97 -9.15 -16.49
CA VAL A 88 -0.16 -10.08 -16.35
C VAL A 88 -1.31 -9.64 -17.25
N THR A 89 -1.62 -8.35 -17.24
CA THR A 89 -2.53 -7.67 -18.18
C THR A 89 -1.99 -6.28 -18.45
N LYS A 90 -2.59 -5.53 -19.40
CA LYS A 90 -2.21 -4.13 -19.68
C LYS A 90 -2.06 -3.25 -18.43
N ASN A 91 -2.88 -3.51 -17.40
CA ASN A 91 -2.93 -2.75 -16.16
C ASN A 91 -2.53 -3.55 -14.90
N LYS A 92 -1.95 -4.75 -15.07
CA LYS A 92 -1.45 -5.56 -13.95
C LYS A 92 -0.06 -6.07 -14.25
N GLU A 93 0.84 -5.86 -13.31
CA GLU A 93 2.21 -6.34 -13.35
C GLU A 93 2.49 -7.19 -12.12
N ARG A 94 3.06 -8.37 -12.31
CA ARG A 94 3.54 -9.20 -11.21
C ARG A 94 5.01 -8.89 -10.97
N VAL A 95 5.36 -8.52 -9.75
CA VAL A 95 6.72 -8.15 -9.37
C VAL A 95 7.17 -8.98 -8.18
N ASP A 96 8.42 -9.45 -8.23
CA ASP A 96 9.15 -9.86 -7.04
C ASP A 96 9.95 -8.66 -6.54
N PHE A 97 9.67 -8.22 -5.32
CA PHE A 97 10.29 -7.05 -4.72
C PHE A 97 11.65 -7.38 -4.07
N GLY A 98 12.04 -8.65 -4.01
CA GLY A 98 13.31 -9.11 -3.44
C GLY A 98 13.41 -9.01 -1.92
N GLU A 99 12.39 -8.45 -1.26
CA GLU A 99 12.23 -8.38 0.19
C GLU A 99 10.77 -8.72 0.56
N PRO A 100 10.49 -9.24 1.77
CA PRO A 100 9.11 -9.46 2.22
C PRO A 100 8.31 -8.14 2.18
N ILE A 101 7.23 -8.12 1.39
CA ILE A 101 6.35 -6.94 1.26
C ILE A 101 5.02 -7.12 1.98
N GLY A 102 4.73 -8.30 2.51
CA GLY A 102 3.45 -8.60 3.08
C GLY A 102 3.15 -10.08 3.22
N LYS A 103 1.88 -10.37 3.51
CA LYS A 103 1.30 -11.71 3.52
C LYS A 103 0.21 -11.82 2.47
N TYR A 104 0.32 -12.84 1.62
CA TYR A 104 -0.75 -13.29 0.75
C TYR A 104 -1.81 -14.02 1.58
N TYR A 105 -3.07 -13.68 1.38
CA TYR A 105 -4.19 -14.44 1.94
C TYR A 105 -4.61 -15.52 0.94
N ASP A 106 -4.39 -16.77 1.32
CA ASP A 106 -4.82 -17.93 0.55
C ASP A 106 -6.30 -18.20 0.82
N HIS A 107 -7.13 -18.11 -0.22
CA HIS A 107 -8.57 -18.31 -0.11
C HIS A 107 -8.98 -19.78 0.00
N ASP A 108 -8.11 -20.71 -0.38
CA ASP A 108 -8.39 -22.15 -0.33
C ASP A 108 -8.13 -22.69 1.09
N THR A 109 -7.05 -22.23 1.73
CA THR A 109 -6.64 -22.68 3.08
C THR A 109 -7.10 -21.72 4.19
N GLY A 110 -7.37 -20.46 3.86
CA GLY A 110 -7.64 -19.40 4.83
C GLY A 110 -6.40 -18.88 5.57
N GLU A 111 -5.20 -19.23 5.10
CA GLU A 111 -3.93 -18.89 5.75
C GLU A 111 -3.30 -17.62 5.18
N TYR A 112 -2.45 -16.98 6.00
CA TYR A 112 -1.62 -15.85 5.59
C TYR A 112 -0.17 -16.28 5.41
N ILE A 113 0.30 -16.23 4.16
CA ILE A 113 1.63 -16.70 3.78
C ILE A 113 2.51 -15.50 3.44
N GLU A 114 3.67 -15.37 4.10
CA GLU A 114 4.61 -14.30 3.82
C GLU A 114 5.14 -14.37 2.37
N THR A 115 5.25 -13.22 1.71
CA THR A 115 5.59 -13.14 0.29
C THR A 115 6.46 -11.94 -0.03
N THR A 116 7.39 -12.14 -0.96
CA THR A 116 8.15 -11.06 -1.63
C THR A 116 7.46 -10.59 -2.90
N ARG A 117 6.38 -11.25 -3.32
CA ARG A 117 5.69 -10.99 -4.59
C ARG A 117 4.42 -10.21 -4.39
N GLY A 118 4.14 -9.34 -5.35
CA GLY A 118 2.86 -8.66 -5.43
C GLY A 118 2.42 -8.41 -6.86
N ILE A 119 1.13 -8.12 -7.01
CA ILE A 119 0.58 -7.54 -8.23
C ILE A 119 0.48 -6.03 -8.04
N ILE A 120 1.13 -5.28 -8.92
CA ILE A 120 0.88 -3.85 -9.08
C ILE A 120 -0.35 -3.70 -9.97
N HIS A 121 -1.40 -3.10 -9.43
CA HIS A 121 -2.62 -2.76 -10.14
C HIS A 121 -2.58 -1.29 -10.55
N TYR A 122 -2.46 -1.03 -11.85
CA TYR A 122 -2.47 0.31 -12.43
C TYR A 122 -3.88 0.82 -12.74
N GLY A 123 -4.05 2.13 -12.68
CA GLY A 123 -5.26 2.82 -13.11
C GLY A 123 -5.03 4.32 -13.29
N LYS A 124 -6.01 5.00 -13.90
CA LYS A 124 -5.93 6.45 -14.20
C LYS A 124 -5.70 7.31 -12.95
N ALA A 125 -6.21 6.89 -11.80
CA ALA A 125 -6.08 7.60 -10.52
C ALA A 125 -4.80 7.23 -9.75
N GLY A 126 -3.96 6.34 -10.28
CA GLY A 126 -2.80 5.79 -9.60
C GLY A 126 -2.80 4.26 -9.54
N ALA A 127 -1.83 3.71 -8.80
CA ALA A 127 -1.60 2.29 -8.62
C ALA A 127 -1.66 1.85 -7.16
N HIS A 128 -1.78 0.55 -6.92
CA HIS A 128 -1.62 -0.06 -5.59
C HIS A 128 -0.99 -1.44 -5.72
N ILE A 129 -0.34 -1.90 -4.65
CA ILE A 129 0.37 -3.16 -4.54
C ILE A 129 -0.50 -4.10 -3.71
N VAL A 130 -0.79 -5.26 -4.27
CA VAL A 130 -1.47 -6.37 -3.59
C VAL A 130 -0.46 -7.50 -3.42
N PRO A 131 -0.07 -7.88 -2.20
CA PRO A 131 0.75 -9.07 -1.99
C PRO A 131 0.10 -10.30 -2.62
N SER A 132 0.90 -11.15 -3.27
CA SER A 132 0.42 -12.26 -4.09
C SER A 132 1.11 -13.56 -3.72
N GLU A 133 0.57 -14.68 -4.21
CA GLU A 133 1.11 -16.03 -4.00
C GLU A 133 2.66 -16.05 -4.16
N PRO A 134 3.39 -16.59 -3.17
CA PRO A 134 4.85 -16.70 -3.24
C PRO A 134 5.27 -17.66 -4.36
N LEU A 135 6.56 -17.65 -4.71
CA LEU A 135 7.10 -18.71 -5.56
C LEU A 135 7.06 -20.03 -4.78
N LYS A 136 6.53 -21.09 -5.40
CA LYS A 136 6.70 -22.45 -4.91
C LYS A 136 8.20 -22.76 -4.97
N LYS A 137 8.77 -23.19 -3.85
CA LYS A 137 10.14 -23.69 -3.79
C LYS A 137 10.24 -25.05 -4.47
#